data_AF-A0A1S2VDK7-F1
#
_entry.id   AF-A0A1S2VDK7-F1
#
_cell.length_a   1.000
_cell.length_b   1.000
_cell.length_c   1.000
_cell.angle_alpha   90.00
_cell.angle_beta   90.00
_cell.angle_gamma   90.00
#
_symmetry.space_group_name_H-M   'P 1'
#
loop_
_entity.id
_entity.type
_entity.pdbx_description
1 polymer ?
#
loop_
_entity_poly.entity_id
_entity_poly.type
_entity_poly.pdbx_seq_one_letter_code
_entity_poly.pdbx_strand_id
1 'polypeptide(L)'
;MTYPDIPSYKSVVNEDDMGVNAPLRHQQVISRLHVELGILYYKTRTIPYEPLPETMLAEGYGNPVPDLLLYDHEAEQTRIIIEICQTNGERNDVLKVIRLIDEQDYGIQEGFVFNYKTGRWLRYRKGDGGLVTESAFSDLLQLDLSGFLH
;
A
#
# COMPACT_ATOMS: atom_id res chain seq x y z
N MET A 1 13.45 15.60 9.71
CA MET A 1 13.49 14.84 10.97
C MET A 1 13.98 13.46 10.61
N THR A 2 15.06 12.99 11.20
CA THR A 2 15.54 11.62 11.01
C THR A 2 14.77 10.74 11.99
N TYR A 3 13.93 9.84 11.48
CA TYR A 3 13.32 8.80 12.28
C TYR A 3 14.39 7.81 12.77
N PRO A 4 14.19 7.14 13.91
CA PRO A 4 15.06 6.04 14.28
C PRO A 4 15.00 4.94 13.22
N ASP A 5 16.16 4.44 12.79
CA ASP A 5 16.28 3.29 11.90
C ASP A 5 15.52 2.10 12.52
N ILE A 6 14.72 1.40 11.71
CA ILE A 6 14.31 0.04 12.12
C ILE A 6 15.59 -0.78 12.15
N PRO A 7 15.81 -1.66 13.14
CA PRO A 7 16.76 -2.75 12.96
C PRO A 7 16.52 -3.37 11.57
N SER A 8 17.57 -3.45 10.75
CA SER A 8 17.44 -3.75 9.33
C SER A 8 16.50 -4.93 9.12
N TYR A 9 15.72 -4.86 8.05
CA TYR A 9 14.80 -5.91 7.64
C TYR A 9 15.32 -7.34 7.89
N LYS A 10 16.59 -7.60 7.55
CA LYS A 10 17.26 -8.89 7.74
C LYS A 10 17.53 -9.26 9.21
N SER A 11 17.77 -8.27 10.07
CA SER A 11 18.05 -8.49 11.49
C SER A 11 16.81 -8.89 12.30
N VAL A 12 15.62 -8.45 11.89
CA VAL A 12 14.37 -8.67 12.61
C VAL A 12 13.63 -9.91 12.08
N VAL A 13 13.79 -10.26 10.79
CA VAL A 13 13.25 -11.52 10.22
C VAL A 13 13.75 -12.77 10.97
N ASN A 14 14.98 -12.75 11.48
CA ASN A 14 15.53 -13.83 12.29
C ASN A 14 14.85 -14.01 13.67
N GLU A 15 14.14 -13.00 14.19
CA GLU A 15 13.41 -13.11 15.48
C GLU A 15 11.95 -13.58 15.30
N ASP A 16 11.48 -13.75 14.06
CA ASP A 16 10.07 -14.00 13.73
C ASP A 16 9.77 -15.39 13.18
N ASP A 17 10.68 -16.34 13.42
CA ASP A 17 10.53 -17.74 12.97
C ASP A 17 9.24 -18.40 13.48
N MET A 18 8.60 -17.84 14.51
CA MET A 18 7.31 -18.30 15.04
C MET A 18 6.08 -17.51 14.57
N GLY A 19 6.25 -16.46 13.76
CA GLY A 19 5.14 -15.67 13.18
C GLY A 19 4.29 -14.87 14.18
N VAL A 20 4.72 -14.76 15.44
CA VAL A 20 3.94 -14.15 16.53
C VAL A 20 3.80 -12.64 16.36
N ASN A 21 4.77 -11.97 15.72
CA ASN A 21 4.75 -10.51 15.54
C ASN A 21 4.14 -10.05 14.21
N ALA A 22 3.51 -10.95 13.45
CA ALA A 22 2.92 -10.61 12.14
C ALA A 22 1.94 -9.41 12.20
N PRO A 23 1.01 -9.30 13.18
CA PRO A 23 0.12 -8.14 13.28
C PRO A 23 0.87 -6.82 13.55
N LEU A 24 1.90 -6.85 14.42
CA LEU A 24 2.68 -5.66 14.74
C LEU A 24 3.46 -5.15 13.52
N ARG A 25 4.11 -6.06 12.78
CA ARG A 25 4.89 -5.68 11.58
C ARG A 25 4.04 -5.10 10.48
N HIS A 26 2.88 -5.73 10.24
CA HIS A 26 1.90 -5.25 9.28
C HIS A 26 1.50 -3.80 9.57
N GLN A 27 1.14 -3.53 10.83
CA GLN A 27 0.75 -2.19 11.28
C GLN A 27 1.90 -1.17 11.29
N GLN A 28 3.13 -1.60 11.56
CA GLN A 28 4.32 -0.73 11.45
C GLN A 28 4.55 -0.25 10.02
N VAL A 29 4.32 -1.12 9.02
CA VAL A 29 4.44 -0.75 7.61
C VAL A 29 3.33 0.23 7.21
N ILE A 30 2.08 -0.03 7.60
CA ILE A 30 0.95 0.92 7.37
C ILE A 30 1.30 2.28 7.95
N SER A 31 1.71 2.31 9.22
CA SER A 31 2.02 3.56 9.92
C SER A 31 3.10 4.37 9.23
N ARG A 32 4.18 3.73 8.75
CA ARG A 32 5.28 4.42 8.04
C ARG A 32 4.83 5.00 6.71
N LEU A 33 4.17 4.20 5.88
CA LEU A 33 3.66 4.66 4.59
C LEU A 33 2.68 5.82 4.79
N HIS A 34 1.73 5.69 5.73
CA HIS A 34 0.76 6.73 6.02
C HIS A 34 1.43 8.03 6.49
N VAL A 35 2.42 7.97 7.40
CA VAL A 35 3.13 9.17 7.89
C VAL A 35 3.88 9.86 6.77
N GLU A 36 4.68 9.14 5.99
CA GLU A 36 5.49 9.74 4.93
C GLU A 36 4.63 10.31 3.80
N LEU A 37 3.63 9.57 3.33
CA LEU A 37 2.67 10.07 2.35
C LEU A 37 1.87 11.25 2.93
N GLY A 38 1.53 11.23 4.22
CA GLY A 38 0.83 12.31 4.89
C GLY A 38 1.65 13.58 4.97
N ILE A 39 2.97 13.48 5.16
CA ILE A 39 3.89 14.63 5.04
C ILE A 39 3.83 15.18 3.62
N LEU A 40 3.87 14.32 2.60
CA LEU A 40 3.81 14.73 1.20
C LEU A 40 2.50 15.46 0.85
N TYR A 41 1.37 14.98 1.39
CA TYR A 41 0.06 15.56 1.14
C TYR A 41 -0.20 16.82 1.98
N TYR A 42 -0.20 16.73 3.32
CA TYR A 42 -0.64 17.83 4.18
C TYR A 42 0.39 18.96 4.30
N LYS A 43 1.69 18.61 4.37
CA LYS A 43 2.75 19.55 4.74
C LYS A 43 3.48 20.11 3.52
N THR A 44 3.97 19.25 2.62
CA THR A 44 4.75 19.70 1.46
C THR A 44 3.90 19.97 0.23
N ARG A 45 2.67 19.44 0.19
CA ARG A 45 1.73 19.60 -0.94
C ARG A 45 2.32 19.13 -2.27
N THR A 46 3.11 18.06 -2.22
CA THR A 46 3.82 17.51 -3.40
C THR A 46 3.08 16.35 -4.06
N ILE A 47 2.07 15.79 -3.40
CA ILE A 47 1.15 14.82 -3.99
C ILE A 47 -0.31 15.32 -3.87
N PRO A 48 -1.19 14.99 -4.83
CA PRO A 48 -2.55 15.50 -4.86
C PRO A 48 -3.55 14.67 -4.04
N TYR A 49 -3.17 13.45 -3.62
CA TYR A 49 -4.10 12.49 -3.03
C TYR A 49 -3.82 12.30 -1.53
N GLU A 50 -4.89 12.29 -0.73
CA GLU A 50 -4.82 12.11 0.72
C GLU A 50 -4.61 10.63 1.06
N PRO A 51 -3.57 10.26 1.80
CA PRO A 51 -3.42 8.89 2.28
C PRO A 51 -4.35 8.63 3.47
N LEU A 52 -5.16 7.58 3.38
CA LEU A 52 -6.08 7.15 4.43
C LEU A 52 -5.82 5.68 4.79
N PRO A 53 -5.50 5.36 6.06
CA PRO A 53 -5.29 3.99 6.51
C PRO A 53 -6.62 3.28 6.75
N GLU A 54 -6.68 2.00 6.41
CA GLU A 54 -7.78 1.08 6.74
C GLU A 54 -9.19 1.69 6.52
N THR A 55 -9.35 2.40 5.40
CA THR A 55 -10.59 3.15 5.08
C THR A 55 -11.40 2.42 4.01
N MET A 56 -12.73 2.38 4.16
CA MET A 56 -13.62 1.75 3.19
C MET A 56 -13.61 2.48 1.84
N LEU A 57 -13.61 1.73 0.73
CA LEU A 57 -13.65 2.31 -0.62
C LEU A 57 -14.97 3.01 -0.97
N ALA A 58 -16.06 2.67 -0.29
CA ALA A 58 -17.37 3.30 -0.45
C ALA A 58 -18.20 3.18 0.84
N GLU A 59 -19.29 3.94 0.91
CA GLU A 59 -20.22 3.89 2.03
C GLU A 59 -21.01 2.57 2.07
N GLY A 60 -21.30 2.10 3.29
CA GLY A 60 -22.11 0.91 3.54
C GLY A 60 -21.31 -0.31 4.00
N TYR A 61 -22.00 -1.24 4.66
CA TYR A 61 -21.39 -2.46 5.19
C TYR A 61 -20.96 -3.41 4.07
N GLY A 62 -19.78 -4.02 4.22
CA GLY A 62 -19.25 -5.02 3.29
C GLY A 62 -18.38 -4.47 2.17
N ASN A 63 -18.12 -3.15 2.15
CA ASN A 63 -17.17 -2.58 1.20
C ASN A 63 -15.73 -3.02 1.53
N PRO A 64 -14.89 -3.25 0.50
CA PRO A 64 -13.49 -3.57 0.71
C PRO A 64 -12.77 -2.45 1.46
N VAL A 65 -11.85 -2.87 2.33
CA VAL A 65 -10.93 -2.00 3.05
C VAL A 65 -9.50 -2.40 2.66
N PRO A 66 -8.79 -1.59 1.87
CA PRO A 66 -7.35 -1.73 1.69
C PRO A 66 -6.62 -1.26 2.95
N ASP A 67 -5.39 -1.73 3.13
CA ASP A 67 -4.54 -1.31 4.25
C ASP A 67 -4.20 0.19 4.18
N LEU A 68 -3.96 0.71 2.98
CA LEU A 68 -3.86 2.13 2.70
C LEU A 68 -4.54 2.46 1.38
N LEU A 69 -5.21 3.60 1.31
CA LEU A 69 -5.69 4.18 0.05
C LEU A 69 -5.24 5.62 -0.11
N LEU A 70 -5.18 6.10 -1.35
CA LEU A 70 -4.95 7.50 -1.67
C LEU A 70 -6.18 8.08 -2.36
N TYR A 71 -6.82 9.04 -1.70
CA TYR A 71 -8.09 9.62 -2.08
C TYR A 71 -7.92 10.95 -2.80
N ASP A 72 -8.60 11.08 -3.94
CA ASP A 72 -8.69 12.29 -4.74
C ASP A 72 -9.99 13.02 -4.37
N HIS A 73 -9.85 14.14 -3.62
CA HIS A 73 -10.97 14.95 -3.16
C HIS A 73 -11.66 15.73 -4.29
N GLU A 74 -10.97 16.00 -5.40
CA GLU A 74 -11.59 16.73 -6.52
C GLU A 74 -12.51 15.82 -7.33
N ALA A 75 -12.11 14.55 -7.50
CA ALA A 75 -12.89 13.56 -8.22
C ALA A 75 -13.76 12.67 -7.32
N GLU A 76 -13.66 12.82 -6.00
CA GLU A 76 -14.30 11.99 -4.99
C GLU A 76 -14.04 10.48 -5.18
N GLN A 77 -12.80 10.12 -5.55
CA GLN A 77 -12.43 8.76 -5.94
C GLN A 77 -11.14 8.28 -5.29
N THR A 78 -11.05 6.98 -5.02
CA THR A 78 -9.77 6.37 -4.64
C THR A 78 -8.94 6.15 -5.89
N ARG A 79 -7.71 6.69 -5.94
CA ARG A 79 -6.81 6.55 -7.10
C ARG A 79 -5.82 5.43 -6.96
N ILE A 80 -5.32 5.21 -5.74
CA ILE A 80 -4.31 4.20 -5.44
C ILE A 80 -4.74 3.42 -4.21
N ILE A 81 -4.49 2.12 -4.22
CA ILE A 81 -4.58 1.26 -3.03
C ILE A 81 -3.25 0.54 -2.79
N ILE A 82 -2.96 0.25 -1.53
CA ILE A 82 -1.79 -0.52 -1.11
C ILE A 82 -2.26 -1.59 -0.12
N GLU A 83 -1.91 -2.84 -0.40
CA GLU A 83 -2.07 -3.98 0.49
C GLU A 83 -0.71 -4.40 1.05
N ILE A 84 -0.67 -4.72 2.33
CA ILE A 84 0.53 -5.16 3.03
C ILE A 84 0.30 -6.59 3.49
N CYS A 85 1.23 -7.47 3.15
CA CYS A 85 1.02 -8.89 3.30
C CYS A 85 2.27 -9.63 3.80
N GLN A 86 2.06 -10.83 4.31
CA GLN A 86 3.11 -11.83 4.42
C GLN A 86 3.05 -12.78 3.22
N THR A 87 4.07 -13.61 3.05
CA THR A 87 4.20 -14.55 1.91
C THR A 87 2.95 -15.38 1.61
N ASN A 88 2.21 -15.83 2.62
CA ASN A 88 1.00 -16.64 2.41
C ASN A 88 -0.21 -15.82 1.90
N GLY A 89 -0.20 -14.49 2.09
CA GLY A 89 -1.25 -13.58 1.65
C GLY A 89 -1.03 -12.96 0.27
N GLU A 90 0.24 -12.87 -0.18
CA GLU A 90 0.64 -12.13 -1.40
C GLU A 90 -0.24 -12.44 -2.62
N ARG A 91 -0.47 -13.73 -2.91
CA ARG A 91 -1.30 -14.12 -4.06
C ARG A 91 -2.74 -13.64 -3.93
N ASN A 92 -3.32 -13.72 -2.74
CA ASN A 92 -4.71 -13.31 -2.51
C ASN A 92 -4.84 -11.79 -2.62
N ASP A 93 -3.88 -11.04 -2.09
CA ASP A 93 -3.89 -9.58 -2.15
C ASP A 93 -3.65 -9.08 -3.57
N VAL A 94 -2.80 -9.76 -4.37
CA VAL A 94 -2.67 -9.45 -5.80
C VAL A 94 -4.00 -9.64 -6.54
N LEU A 95 -4.70 -10.76 -6.29
CA LEU A 95 -6.00 -11.00 -6.90
C LEU A 95 -7.07 -10.01 -6.42
N LYS A 96 -7.04 -9.63 -5.14
CA LYS A 96 -7.91 -8.58 -4.57
C LYS A 96 -7.68 -7.27 -5.31
N VAL A 97 -6.43 -6.81 -5.42
CA VAL A 97 -6.06 -5.57 -6.11
C VAL A 97 -6.54 -5.57 -7.57
N ILE A 98 -6.27 -6.64 -8.34
CA ILE A 98 -6.72 -6.72 -9.74
C ILE A 98 -8.24 -6.59 -9.83
N ARG A 99 -8.99 -7.34 -8.99
CA ARG A 99 -10.45 -7.29 -8.98
C ARG A 99 -10.98 -5.90 -8.62
N LEU A 100 -10.40 -5.25 -7.61
CA LEU A 100 -10.82 -3.91 -7.20
C LEU A 100 -10.59 -2.85 -8.30
N ILE A 101 -9.58 -3.04 -9.14
CA ILE A 101 -9.22 -2.11 -10.22
C ILE A 101 -10.04 -2.35 -11.49
N ASP A 102 -10.21 -3.62 -11.89
CA ASP A 102 -10.81 -3.95 -13.18
C ASP A 102 -12.31 -4.28 -13.11
N GLU A 103 -12.75 -4.93 -12.02
CA GLU A 103 -14.12 -5.42 -11.91
C GLU A 103 -15.04 -4.43 -11.17
N GLN A 104 -14.47 -3.45 -10.46
CA GLN A 104 -15.22 -2.49 -9.66
C GLN A 104 -14.99 -1.06 -10.14
N ASP A 105 -15.99 -0.20 -9.98
CA ASP A 105 -15.94 1.20 -10.43
C ASP A 105 -15.58 2.18 -9.30
N TYR A 106 -14.54 1.84 -8.52
CA TYR A 106 -14.05 2.68 -7.42
C TYR A 106 -13.12 3.84 -7.88
N GLY A 107 -12.84 3.94 -9.18
CA GLY A 107 -11.94 4.96 -9.74
C GLY A 107 -10.44 4.69 -9.56
N ILE A 108 -10.08 3.50 -9.05
CA ILE A 108 -8.69 3.09 -8.77
C ILE A 108 -7.94 2.91 -10.10
N GLN A 109 -6.73 3.46 -10.17
CA GLN A 109 -5.87 3.43 -11.35
C GLN A 109 -4.58 2.63 -11.13
N GLU A 110 -4.05 2.62 -9.90
CA GLU A 110 -2.90 1.78 -9.51
C GLU A 110 -3.20 1.03 -8.21
N GLY A 111 -2.62 -0.15 -8.08
CA GLY A 111 -2.67 -0.92 -6.85
C GLY A 111 -1.34 -1.60 -6.58
N PHE A 112 -0.96 -1.64 -5.31
CA PHE A 112 0.30 -2.19 -4.86
C PHE A 112 0.08 -3.29 -3.83
N VAL A 113 0.94 -4.30 -3.87
CA VAL A 113 1.05 -5.32 -2.83
C VAL A 113 2.49 -5.34 -2.35
N PHE A 114 2.69 -5.04 -1.07
CA PHE A 114 3.99 -5.13 -0.42
C PHE A 114 4.05 -6.34 0.50
N ASN A 115 5.01 -7.22 0.25
CA ASN A 115 5.25 -8.36 1.12
C ASN A 115 6.34 -8.02 2.14
N TYR A 116 5.94 -7.74 3.38
CA TYR A 116 6.87 -7.40 4.45
C TYR A 116 7.68 -8.61 4.95
N LYS A 117 7.49 -9.83 4.43
CA LYS A 117 8.34 -11.01 4.69
C LYS A 117 9.39 -11.28 3.60
N THR A 118 9.29 -10.61 2.45
CA THR A 118 10.31 -10.66 1.39
C THR A 118 10.90 -9.30 1.02
N GLY A 119 10.27 -8.19 1.43
CA GLY A 119 10.61 -6.83 0.99
C GLY A 119 10.17 -6.54 -0.46
N ARG A 120 9.36 -7.42 -1.06
CA ARG A 120 8.99 -7.35 -2.48
C ARG A 120 7.76 -6.46 -2.68
N TRP A 121 7.80 -5.68 -3.75
CA TRP A 121 6.68 -4.86 -4.22
C TRP A 121 6.13 -5.39 -5.53
N LEU A 122 4.82 -5.53 -5.60
CA LEU A 122 4.09 -5.84 -6.82
C LEU A 122 3.15 -4.68 -7.14
N ARG A 123 3.05 -4.35 -8.42
CA ARG A 123 2.20 -3.28 -8.94
C ARG A 123 1.28 -3.80 -10.03
N TYR A 124 0.03 -3.39 -9.96
CA TYR A 124 -0.96 -3.53 -11.01
C TYR A 124 -1.51 -2.16 -11.40
N ARG A 125 -1.73 -1.92 -12.69
CA ARG A 125 -2.39 -0.70 -13.18
C ARG A 125 -3.61 -1.04 -14.00
N LYS A 126 -4.61 -0.16 -13.95
CA LYS A 126 -5.83 -0.31 -14.72
C LYS A 126 -5.52 -0.46 -16.19
N GLY A 127 -6.05 -1.51 -16.81
CA GLY A 127 -5.83 -1.78 -18.23
C GLY A 127 -4.56 -2.55 -18.58
N ASP A 128 -3.75 -2.97 -17.60
CA ASP A 128 -2.59 -3.87 -17.83
C ASP A 128 -3.04 -5.33 -18.14
N GLY A 129 -4.35 -5.61 -18.19
CA GLY A 129 -4.90 -6.91 -18.61
C GLY A 129 -4.60 -8.04 -17.62
N GLY A 130 -4.52 -7.73 -16.32
CA GLY A 130 -4.12 -8.66 -15.26
C GLY A 130 -2.60 -8.88 -15.15
N LEU A 131 -1.77 -8.20 -15.95
CA LEU A 131 -0.33 -8.31 -15.85
C LEU A 131 0.21 -7.50 -14.66
N VAL A 132 0.76 -8.22 -13.68
CA VAL A 132 1.40 -7.63 -12.50
C VAL A 132 2.90 -7.51 -12.75
N THR A 133 3.48 -6.39 -12.31
CA THR A 133 4.92 -6.11 -12.43
C THR A 133 5.56 -5.99 -11.05
N GLU A 134 6.84 -6.31 -10.93
CA GLU A 134 7.60 -6.10 -9.69
C GLU A 134 8.12 -4.66 -9.67
N SER A 135 7.40 -3.78 -8.97
CA SER A 135 7.72 -2.35 -8.89
C SER A 135 7.05 -1.71 -7.68
N ALA A 136 7.75 -0.79 -7.04
CA ALA A 136 7.22 0.10 -6.00
C ALA A 136 6.93 1.53 -6.53
N PHE A 137 7.22 1.78 -7.81
CA PHE A 137 7.08 3.11 -8.41
C PHE A 137 5.63 3.38 -8.82
N SER A 138 5.07 4.50 -8.36
CA SER A 138 3.75 5.00 -8.77
C SER A 138 3.88 6.00 -9.91
N ASP A 139 3.23 5.71 -11.03
CA ASP A 139 3.19 6.62 -12.18
C ASP A 139 2.29 7.83 -11.88
N LEU A 140 1.25 7.67 -11.05
CA LEU A 140 0.39 8.80 -10.67
C LEU A 140 1.08 9.77 -9.71
N LEU A 141 1.85 9.25 -8.76
CA LEU A 141 2.54 10.07 -7.76
C LEU A 141 3.94 10.52 -8.22
N GLN A 142 4.49 9.91 -9.28
CA GLN A 142 5.86 10.10 -9.73
C GLN A 142 6.90 9.86 -8.62
N LEU A 143 6.68 8.83 -7.81
CA LEU A 143 7.54 8.49 -6.67
C LEU A 143 7.69 6.98 -6.46
N ASP A 144 8.77 6.60 -5.79
CA ASP A 144 9.05 5.23 -5.36
C ASP A 144 8.57 5.02 -3.92
N LEU A 145 7.56 4.17 -3.73
CA LEU A 145 6.98 3.87 -2.42
C LEU A 145 7.93 3.11 -1.50
N SER A 146 8.93 2.41 -2.05
CA SER A 146 9.91 1.67 -1.25
C SER A 146 10.80 2.61 -0.43
N GLY A 147 10.99 3.86 -0.90
CA GLY A 147 11.76 4.91 -0.24
C GLY A 147 11.29 5.25 1.18
N PHE A 148 10.02 4.95 1.51
CA PHE A 148 9.43 5.22 2.83
C PHE A 148 9.63 4.11 3.86
N LEU A 149 10.17 2.96 3.43
CA LEU A 149 10.34 1.78 4.28
C LEU A 149 11.82 1.51 4.63
N HIS A 150 12.71 2.41 4.24
CA HIS A 150 14.14 2.35 4.55
C HIS A 150 14.48 3.03 5.88
#